data_AF-A0A0F9GH56-F1
#
_entry.id   AF-A0A0F9GH56-F1
#
_cell.length_a   1.000
_cell.length_b   1.000
_cell.length_c   1.000
_cell.angle_alpha   90.00
_cell.angle_beta   90.00
_cell.angle_gamma   90.00
#
_symmetry.space_group_name_H-M   'P 1'
#
loop_
_entity.id
_entity.type
_entity.pdbx_description
1 polymer ?
#
loop_
_entity_poly.entity_id
_entity_poly.type
_entity_poly.pdbx_seq_one_letter_code
_entity_poly.pdbx_strand_id
1 'polypeptide(L)'
;FRIKDSDPDSMIQTKLNISFDTSNPLTKLQVLEHKIPEELYSTTFVKESTIDFLKRFSEGKYSKPNFFAFCSFPDPHHSFSPPGKYYNMYRPEDVILPRTFNDTHENSSKFNQKHFNETLNTEGTVKNIFPIPKNLTEEEAKTVIAKSFGMEKMIDDAIGEILNAMEELGLSDNTVVIFTSDHGDLGGDHRFFFKGPFLYQGLIKVPFLIKVPNGLKGQISESLVSSIDIPETILELEGFSIPNSMQGKSMIPILNNPEEKINDSILIEMDDDHNDEKTRTLVTNDWRITIFRNYGELYNLKDDPDEMNNLWDNLSFLEVKEELIFKLLRKCINNQQNPLIRDCGY
;
A
#
# COMPACT_ATOMS: atom_id res chain seq x y z
N PHE A 1 3.77 17.03 0.13
CA PHE A 1 3.44 18.42 -0.28
C PHE A 1 2.51 18.34 -1.50
N ARG A 2 1.22 18.66 -1.37
CA ARG A 2 0.31 18.79 -2.52
C ARG A 2 0.42 20.22 -3.04
N ILE A 3 0.88 20.41 -4.27
CA ILE A 3 0.83 21.72 -4.94
C ILE A 3 -0.64 21.94 -5.33
N LYS A 4 -1.32 22.85 -4.63
CA LYS A 4 -2.65 23.35 -5.03
C LYS A 4 -2.48 24.71 -5.68
N ASP A 5 -2.92 24.85 -6.92
CA ASP A 5 -2.94 26.12 -7.68
C ASP A 5 -3.96 27.15 -7.17
N SER A 6 -4.49 27.00 -5.95
CA SER A 6 -5.49 27.93 -5.43
C SER A 6 -5.54 28.00 -3.90
N ASP A 7 -4.40 28.01 -3.21
CA ASP A 7 -4.36 28.24 -1.77
C ASP A 7 -3.74 29.63 -1.46
N PRO A 8 -4.52 30.59 -0.92
CA PRO A 8 -4.01 31.88 -0.44
C PRO A 8 -2.98 31.73 0.70
N ASP A 9 -2.85 30.55 1.31
CA ASP A 9 -1.81 30.23 2.30
C ASP A 9 -0.46 29.81 1.64
N SER A 10 -0.30 30.02 0.33
CA SER A 10 0.98 29.94 -0.38
C SER A 10 2.07 30.87 0.19
N MET A 11 1.77 31.70 1.19
CA MET A 11 2.74 32.46 1.97
C MET A 11 3.79 31.63 2.73
N ILE A 12 3.66 30.30 2.81
CA ILE A 12 4.74 29.43 3.35
C ILE A 12 5.79 29.05 2.29
N GLN A 13 5.50 29.20 0.98
CA GLN A 13 6.52 29.01 -0.08
C GLN A 13 7.62 30.09 -0.04
N THR A 14 7.42 31.18 0.69
CA THR A 14 8.31 32.34 0.76
C THR A 14 9.62 32.14 1.55
N LYS A 15 9.91 30.94 2.08
CA LYS A 15 11.16 30.70 2.82
C LYS A 15 12.20 29.83 2.12
N LEU A 16 11.87 29.16 1.02
CA LEU A 16 12.81 28.26 0.33
C LEU A 16 13.15 28.63 -1.11
N ASN A 17 12.51 29.63 -1.74
CA ASN A 17 12.79 30.04 -3.13
C ASN A 17 12.86 28.85 -4.13
N ILE A 18 12.03 27.82 -3.91
CA ILE A 18 11.95 26.68 -4.82
C ILE A 18 10.79 26.95 -5.78
N SER A 19 11.10 27.52 -6.96
CA SER A 19 10.17 27.56 -8.09
C SER A 19 10.36 26.31 -8.94
N PHE A 20 9.30 25.53 -9.14
CA PHE A 20 9.31 24.38 -10.03
C PHE A 20 8.85 24.77 -11.43
N ASP A 21 9.53 24.28 -12.46
CA ASP A 21 9.10 24.46 -13.84
C ASP A 21 7.93 23.52 -14.15
N THR A 22 6.72 24.06 -14.15
CA THR A 22 5.48 23.34 -14.43
C THR A 22 5.27 23.05 -15.93
N SER A 23 6.14 23.59 -16.80
CA SER A 23 6.15 23.23 -18.22
C SER A 23 6.80 21.86 -18.47
N ASN A 24 7.63 21.38 -17.54
CA ASN A 24 8.21 20.04 -17.58
C ASN A 24 7.16 18.98 -17.19
N PRO A 25 6.82 18.02 -18.08
CA PRO A 25 5.87 16.95 -17.78
C PRO A 25 6.24 16.11 -16.55
N LEU A 26 7.54 15.92 -16.28
CA LEU A 26 8.02 15.19 -15.11
C LEU A 26 7.66 15.90 -13.80
N THR A 27 7.69 17.24 -13.77
CA THR A 27 7.23 18.03 -12.61
C THR A 27 5.74 17.79 -12.35
N LYS A 28 4.92 17.66 -13.40
CA LYS A 28 3.48 17.34 -13.25
C LYS A 28 3.28 15.96 -12.66
N LEU A 29 4.11 15.00 -13.05
CA LEU A 29 4.17 13.65 -12.47
C LEU A 29 4.83 13.61 -11.08
N GLN A 30 5.15 14.76 -10.50
CA GLN A 30 5.81 14.91 -9.20
C GLN A 30 7.18 14.24 -9.14
N VAL A 31 7.87 14.09 -10.28
CA VAL A 31 9.28 13.72 -10.32
C VAL A 31 10.10 14.99 -10.11
N LEU A 32 10.81 15.08 -8.99
CA LEU A 32 11.55 16.27 -8.61
C LEU A 32 13.00 15.90 -8.31
N GLU A 33 13.95 16.67 -8.84
CA GLU A 33 15.34 16.62 -8.39
C GLU A 33 15.55 17.74 -7.37
N HIS A 34 16.09 17.41 -6.21
CA HIS A 34 16.42 18.40 -5.18
C HIS A 34 17.84 18.21 -4.65
N LYS A 35 18.38 19.29 -4.08
CA LYS A 35 19.74 19.29 -3.50
C LYS A 35 19.79 18.91 -2.03
N ILE A 36 18.70 18.38 -1.45
CA ILE A 36 18.71 17.90 -0.07
C ILE A 36 19.69 16.73 0.01
N PRO A 37 20.73 16.81 0.87
CA PRO A 37 21.67 15.71 1.07
C PRO A 37 20.98 14.46 1.63
N GLU A 38 21.53 13.27 1.35
CA GLU A 38 20.99 11.98 1.80
C GLU A 38 20.83 11.95 3.33
N GLU A 39 21.76 12.56 4.07
CA GLU A 39 21.77 12.61 5.54
C GLU A 39 20.62 13.44 6.15
N LEU A 40 20.03 14.36 5.38
CA LEU A 40 18.91 15.20 5.85
C LEU A 40 17.55 14.70 5.35
N TYR A 41 17.51 13.58 4.63
CA TYR A 41 16.29 13.05 4.05
C TYR A 41 15.43 12.31 5.07
N SER A 42 14.12 12.25 4.85
CA SER A 42 13.14 11.61 5.74
C SER A 42 13.51 10.17 6.09
N THR A 43 13.91 9.39 5.09
CA THR A 43 14.34 7.99 5.30
C THR A 43 15.54 7.89 6.24
N THR A 44 16.54 8.77 6.11
CA THR A 44 17.68 8.81 7.04
C THR A 44 17.25 9.20 8.44
N PHE A 45 16.39 10.20 8.58
CA PHE A 45 15.89 10.62 9.89
C PHE A 45 15.15 9.49 10.62
N VAL A 46 14.26 8.76 9.93
CA VAL A 46 13.51 7.63 10.51
C VAL A 46 14.47 6.50 10.90
N LYS A 47 15.43 6.18 10.03
CA LYS A 47 16.49 5.19 10.30
C LYS A 47 17.28 5.53 11.55
N GLU A 48 17.88 6.73 11.58
CA GLU A 48 18.71 7.17 12.70
C GLU A 48 17.91 7.21 13.98
N SER A 49 16.70 7.77 13.97
CA SER A 49 15.82 7.80 15.15
C SER A 49 15.51 6.40 15.70
N THR A 50 15.32 5.43 14.81
CA THR A 50 15.08 4.02 15.18
C THR A 50 16.33 3.39 15.81
N ILE A 51 17.49 3.54 15.17
CA ILE A 51 18.77 3.04 15.71
C ILE A 51 19.07 3.68 17.08
N ASP A 52 18.87 4.98 17.21
CA ASP A 52 19.11 5.72 18.44
C ASP A 52 18.19 5.27 19.57
N PHE A 53 16.93 4.95 19.24
CA PHE A 53 16.00 4.32 20.18
C PHE A 53 16.50 2.95 20.66
N LEU A 54 16.93 2.08 19.73
CA LEU A 54 17.45 0.75 20.06
C LEU A 54 18.71 0.83 20.93
N LYS A 55 19.62 1.76 20.64
CA LYS A 55 20.80 2.03 21.47
C LYS A 55 20.41 2.41 22.89
N ARG A 56 19.55 3.43 23.06
CA ARG A 56 19.05 3.81 24.40
C ARG A 56 18.38 2.66 25.14
N PHE A 57 17.65 1.80 24.42
CA PHE A 57 17.04 0.61 24.99
C PHE A 57 18.09 -0.39 25.49
N SER A 58 19.08 -0.74 24.67
CA SER A 58 20.17 -1.64 25.06
C SER A 58 21.03 -1.12 26.23
N GLU A 59 21.15 0.21 26.38
CA GLU A 59 21.84 0.86 27.49
C GLU A 59 21.02 0.92 28.79
N GLY A 60 19.80 0.37 28.81
CA GLY A 60 18.94 0.37 30.00
C GLY A 60 18.38 1.75 30.36
N LYS A 61 18.23 2.66 29.38
CA LYS A 61 17.64 4.00 29.61
C LYS A 61 16.14 3.97 29.90
N TYR A 62 15.48 2.84 29.64
CA TYR A 62 14.05 2.64 29.88
C TYR A 62 13.83 1.63 31.01
N SER A 63 12.80 1.84 31.83
CA SER A 63 12.46 0.99 32.97
C SER A 63 11.71 -0.29 32.58
N LYS A 64 11.18 -0.36 31.36
CA LYS A 64 10.45 -1.51 30.84
C LYS A 64 11.42 -2.49 30.16
N PRO A 65 11.24 -3.80 30.34
CA PRO A 65 12.15 -4.81 29.79
C PRO A 65 11.94 -5.11 28.31
N ASN A 66 10.85 -4.61 27.71
CA ASN A 66 10.45 -4.87 26.32
C ASN A 66 10.20 -3.54 25.60
N PHE A 67 10.22 -3.58 24.26
CA PHE A 67 9.86 -2.44 23.42
C PHE A 67 8.88 -2.82 22.31
N PHE A 68 8.21 -1.81 21.78
CA PHE A 68 7.53 -1.84 20.49
C PHE A 68 8.03 -0.63 19.69
N ALA A 69 8.61 -0.87 18.52
CA ALA A 69 9.16 0.18 17.67
C ALA A 69 8.41 0.20 16.34
N PHE A 70 7.73 1.31 16.06
CA PHE A 70 7.06 1.55 14.78
C PHE A 70 7.95 2.41 13.88
N CYS A 71 8.71 1.75 13.00
CA CYS A 71 9.58 2.38 12.02
C CYS A 71 8.78 2.65 10.74
N SER A 72 8.24 3.85 10.59
CA SER A 72 7.33 4.22 9.48
C SER A 72 8.03 5.17 8.52
N PHE A 73 8.47 4.65 7.38
CA PHE A 73 9.03 5.47 6.30
C PHE A 73 7.88 6.15 5.52
N PRO A 74 7.94 7.48 5.31
CA PRO A 74 6.99 8.16 4.42
C PRO A 74 7.23 7.83 2.95
N ASP A 75 8.48 7.56 2.57
CA ASP A 75 8.86 7.11 1.23
C ASP A 75 8.32 5.68 0.98
N PRO A 76 8.05 5.26 -0.27
CA PRO A 76 8.29 5.96 -1.53
C PRO A 76 7.12 6.88 -1.97
N HIS A 77 6.29 7.35 -1.03
CA HIS A 77 5.18 8.25 -1.36
C HIS A 77 5.69 9.48 -2.12
N HIS A 78 4.92 9.89 -3.13
CA HIS A 78 5.20 11.08 -3.93
C HIS A 78 5.45 12.34 -3.08
N SER A 79 6.25 13.31 -3.53
CA SER A 79 6.91 13.43 -4.83
C SER A 79 8.05 12.41 -5.02
N PHE A 80 8.23 11.91 -6.24
CA PHE A 80 9.26 10.94 -6.61
C PHE A 80 10.63 11.64 -6.74
N SER A 81 11.31 11.79 -5.60
CA SER A 81 12.53 12.60 -5.49
C SER A 81 13.60 11.95 -4.61
N PRO A 82 14.11 10.76 -4.95
CA PRO A 82 15.21 10.14 -4.20
C PRO A 82 16.44 11.06 -4.12
N PRO A 83 17.13 11.16 -2.97
CA PRO A 83 18.29 12.04 -2.80
C PRO A 83 19.57 11.46 -3.41
N GLY A 84 20.53 12.33 -3.74
CA GLY A 84 21.93 11.96 -3.99
C GLY A 84 22.13 10.82 -4.98
N LYS A 85 22.87 9.78 -4.57
CA LYS A 85 23.22 8.64 -5.43
C LYS A 85 21.99 7.86 -5.91
N TYR A 86 20.91 7.86 -5.13
CA TYR A 86 19.69 7.11 -5.44
C TYR A 86 18.93 7.72 -6.63
N TYR A 87 19.12 9.02 -6.92
CA TYR A 87 18.39 9.68 -7.99
C TYR A 87 18.60 9.07 -9.36
N ASN A 88 19.83 8.69 -9.69
CA ASN A 88 20.18 8.12 -10.99
C ASN A 88 20.63 6.65 -10.88
N MET A 89 20.29 5.98 -9.77
CA MET A 89 20.69 4.60 -9.52
C MET A 89 19.99 3.61 -10.45
N TYR A 90 18.72 3.89 -10.79
CA TYR A 90 17.94 3.12 -11.74
C TYR A 90 17.72 3.93 -13.00
N ARG A 91 17.96 3.29 -14.15
CA ARG A 91 17.82 3.93 -15.44
C ARG A 91 16.42 3.67 -16.00
N PRO A 92 15.68 4.68 -16.46
CA PRO A 92 14.33 4.49 -17.01
C PRO A 92 14.28 3.45 -18.13
N GLU A 93 15.30 3.35 -18.98
CA GLU A 93 15.36 2.38 -20.07
C GLU A 93 15.34 0.91 -19.61
N ASP A 94 15.79 0.62 -18.38
CA ASP A 94 15.81 -0.72 -17.80
C ASP A 94 14.47 -1.09 -17.14
N VAL A 95 13.57 -0.12 -16.95
CA VAL A 95 12.25 -0.35 -16.35
C VAL A 95 11.35 -1.11 -17.32
N ILE A 96 10.78 -2.21 -16.82
CA ILE A 96 9.72 -2.98 -17.47
C ILE A 96 8.40 -2.41 -16.98
N LEU A 97 7.57 -1.91 -17.91
CA LEU A 97 6.23 -1.45 -17.58
C LEU A 97 5.31 -2.65 -17.28
N PRO A 98 4.28 -2.47 -16.43
CA PRO A 98 3.26 -3.49 -16.22
C PRO A 98 2.60 -3.92 -17.54
N ARG A 99 2.19 -5.18 -17.62
CA ARG A 99 1.48 -5.72 -18.80
C ARG A 99 0.19 -4.96 -19.10
N THR A 100 -0.40 -4.40 -18.06
CA THR A 100 -1.64 -3.62 -18.06
C THR A 100 -1.41 -2.15 -18.41
N PHE A 101 -0.17 -1.70 -18.65
CA PHE A 101 0.12 -0.28 -18.92
C PHE A 101 -0.62 0.28 -20.14
N ASN A 102 -0.86 -0.56 -21.15
CA ASN A 102 -1.59 -0.20 -22.37
C ASN A 102 -3.08 -0.58 -22.32
N ASP A 103 -3.65 -0.78 -21.12
CA ASP A 103 -5.09 -1.01 -20.95
C ASP A 103 -5.91 0.14 -21.57
N THR A 104 -6.88 -0.21 -22.41
CA THR A 104 -7.80 0.73 -23.05
C THR A 104 -9.03 0.98 -22.19
N HIS A 105 -9.20 0.22 -21.11
CA HIS A 105 -10.33 0.21 -20.20
C HIS A 105 -11.67 -0.18 -20.83
N GLU A 106 -11.72 -0.63 -22.09
CA GLU A 106 -12.94 -1.04 -22.80
C GLU A 106 -13.71 -2.14 -22.05
N ASN A 107 -12.98 -3.06 -21.39
CA ASN A 107 -13.53 -4.16 -20.61
C ASN A 107 -13.53 -3.90 -19.10
N SER A 108 -13.26 -2.67 -18.64
CA SER A 108 -13.24 -2.32 -17.22
C SER A 108 -14.60 -1.80 -16.73
N SER A 109 -14.75 -1.53 -15.43
CA SER A 109 -15.98 -0.94 -14.90
C SER A 109 -16.24 0.47 -15.43
N LYS A 110 -17.50 0.91 -15.36
CA LYS A 110 -17.88 2.30 -15.70
C LYS A 110 -17.12 3.33 -14.85
N PHE A 111 -16.76 2.95 -13.62
CA PHE A 111 -15.96 3.78 -12.72
C PHE A 111 -14.55 3.99 -13.28
N ASN A 112 -13.85 2.91 -13.64
CA ASN A 112 -12.49 2.99 -14.16
C ASN A 112 -12.46 3.66 -15.54
N GLN A 113 -13.41 3.34 -16.43
CA GLN A 113 -13.56 4.01 -17.72
C GLN A 113 -13.75 5.52 -17.58
N LYS A 114 -14.59 5.97 -16.63
CA LYS A 114 -14.80 7.40 -16.37
C LYS A 114 -13.49 8.07 -15.97
N HIS A 115 -12.79 7.52 -14.98
CA HIS A 115 -11.53 8.10 -14.50
C HIS A 115 -10.44 8.10 -15.57
N PHE A 116 -10.30 7.00 -16.31
CA PHE A 116 -9.36 6.91 -17.42
C PHE A 116 -9.63 7.98 -18.48
N ASN A 117 -10.89 8.15 -18.88
CA ASN A 117 -11.28 9.18 -19.84
C ASN A 117 -11.07 10.61 -19.30
N GLU A 118 -11.27 10.84 -18.01
CA GLU A 118 -10.97 12.13 -17.36
C GLU A 118 -9.47 12.42 -17.35
N THR A 119 -8.62 11.42 -17.06
CA THR A 119 -7.17 11.51 -17.19
C THR A 119 -6.74 11.89 -18.62
N LEU A 120 -7.34 11.27 -19.64
CA LEU A 120 -7.08 11.61 -21.05
C LEU A 120 -7.58 12.99 -21.48
N ASN A 121 -8.44 13.65 -20.70
CA ASN A 121 -9.06 14.91 -21.10
C ASN A 121 -8.63 16.11 -20.27
N THR A 122 -7.77 15.92 -19.27
CA THR A 122 -7.31 16.99 -18.39
C THR A 122 -5.86 17.35 -18.68
N GLU A 123 -5.55 18.66 -18.68
CA GLU A 123 -4.17 19.16 -18.83
C GLU A 123 -3.33 18.99 -17.54
N GLY A 124 -3.69 18.00 -16.71
CA GLY A 124 -3.16 17.81 -15.35
C GLY A 124 -3.89 18.63 -14.28
N THR A 125 -5.14 19.06 -14.52
CA THR A 125 -5.89 19.92 -13.60
C THR A 125 -7.28 19.36 -13.27
N VAL A 126 -7.37 18.09 -12.85
CA VAL A 126 -8.52 17.70 -12.02
C VAL A 126 -8.24 18.16 -10.60
N LYS A 127 -9.18 18.94 -10.05
CA LYS A 127 -9.26 19.25 -8.63
C LYS A 127 -9.15 17.93 -7.83
N ASN A 128 -7.99 17.70 -7.22
CA ASN A 128 -7.73 16.84 -6.06
C ASN A 128 -7.39 15.34 -6.23
N ILE A 129 -7.23 14.72 -7.40
CA ILE A 129 -6.93 13.26 -7.44
C ILE A 129 -5.86 12.88 -8.49
N PHE A 130 -4.68 13.49 -8.41
CA PHE A 130 -3.44 13.09 -9.13
C PHE A 130 -3.35 13.49 -10.62
N PRO A 131 -2.49 14.45 -10.98
CA PRO A 131 -2.34 14.93 -12.36
C PRO A 131 -1.51 13.94 -13.20
N ILE A 132 -2.17 12.99 -13.86
CA ILE A 132 -1.54 12.21 -14.93
C ILE A 132 -1.69 13.00 -16.24
N PRO A 133 -0.60 13.29 -16.99
CA PRO A 133 -0.69 13.96 -18.27
C PRO A 133 -1.53 13.18 -19.27
N LYS A 134 -2.38 13.89 -20.03
CA LYS A 134 -3.18 13.37 -21.15
C LYS A 134 -2.39 12.46 -22.12
N ASN A 135 -1.10 12.75 -22.32
CA ASN A 135 -0.21 12.02 -23.22
C ASN A 135 0.99 11.43 -22.47
N LEU A 136 0.77 10.81 -21.29
CA LEU A 136 1.85 10.10 -20.60
C LEU A 136 2.52 9.10 -21.54
N THR A 137 3.80 9.31 -21.82
CA THR A 137 4.63 8.44 -22.64
C THR A 137 5.19 7.29 -21.81
N GLU A 138 5.60 6.21 -22.48
CA GLU A 138 6.29 5.11 -21.81
C GLU A 138 7.59 5.58 -21.12
N GLU A 139 8.31 6.53 -21.71
CA GLU A 139 9.57 7.04 -21.15
C GLU A 139 9.34 7.83 -19.86
N GLU A 140 8.30 8.66 -19.81
CA GLU A 140 7.90 9.38 -18.59
C GLU A 140 7.42 8.42 -17.50
N ALA A 141 6.59 7.43 -17.85
CA ALA A 141 6.12 6.40 -16.93
C ALA A 141 7.29 5.61 -16.33
N LYS A 142 8.22 5.15 -17.18
CA LYS A 142 9.46 4.48 -16.76
C LYS A 142 10.32 5.38 -15.89
N THR A 143 10.35 6.69 -16.16
CA THR A 143 11.08 7.64 -15.33
C THR A 143 10.50 7.72 -13.93
N VAL A 144 9.17 7.83 -13.79
CA VAL A 144 8.49 7.81 -12.48
C VAL A 144 8.88 6.55 -11.70
N ILE A 145 8.71 5.38 -12.32
CA ILE A 145 9.00 4.08 -11.68
C ILE A 145 10.49 3.97 -11.29
N ALA A 146 11.41 4.40 -12.15
CA ALA A 146 12.84 4.39 -11.85
C ALA A 146 13.18 5.27 -10.62
N LYS A 147 12.51 6.42 -10.47
CA LYS A 147 12.69 7.27 -9.27
C LYS A 147 12.07 6.63 -8.04
N SER A 148 10.91 5.98 -8.15
CA SER A 148 10.34 5.17 -7.07
C SER A 148 11.30 4.07 -6.60
N PHE A 149 11.91 3.31 -7.53
CA PHE A 149 12.93 2.31 -7.20
C PHE A 149 14.15 2.91 -6.48
N GLY A 150 14.55 4.13 -6.83
CA GLY A 150 15.58 4.86 -6.10
C GLY A 150 15.21 5.11 -4.63
N MET A 151 13.96 5.51 -4.37
CA MET A 151 13.45 5.73 -3.01
C MET A 151 13.34 4.42 -2.23
N GLU A 152 12.77 3.39 -2.85
CA GLU A 152 12.68 2.04 -2.29
C GLU A 152 14.06 1.48 -1.94
N LYS A 153 15.07 1.72 -2.79
CA LYS A 153 16.43 1.27 -2.50
C LYS A 153 17.06 2.01 -1.32
N MET A 154 16.74 3.28 -1.12
CA MET A 154 17.17 4.01 0.07
C MET A 154 16.51 3.44 1.34
N ILE A 155 15.24 3.05 1.27
CA ILE A 155 14.53 2.37 2.36
C ILE A 155 15.17 1.01 2.65
N ASP A 156 15.47 0.23 1.61
CA ASP A 156 16.15 -1.07 1.74
C ASP A 156 17.52 -0.95 2.44
N ASP A 157 18.36 0.01 2.01
CA ASP A 157 19.63 0.31 2.68
C ASP A 157 19.42 0.71 4.16
N ALA A 158 18.42 1.55 4.43
CA ALA A 158 18.08 1.99 5.79
C ALA A 158 17.59 0.84 6.69
N ILE A 159 16.78 -0.08 6.16
CA ILE A 159 16.35 -1.30 6.86
C ILE A 159 17.57 -2.18 7.16
N GLY A 160 18.48 -2.35 6.20
CA GLY A 160 19.73 -3.08 6.40
C GLY A 160 20.56 -2.51 7.55
N GLU A 161 20.71 -1.18 7.62
CA GLU A 161 21.41 -0.52 8.72
C GLU A 161 20.71 -0.70 10.09
N ILE A 162 19.37 -0.65 10.14
CA ILE A 162 18.61 -0.91 11.38
C ILE A 162 18.82 -2.36 11.84
N LEU A 163 18.72 -3.33 10.92
CA LEU A 163 18.89 -4.74 11.24
C LEU A 163 20.31 -5.05 11.71
N ASN A 164 21.34 -4.44 11.09
CA ASN A 164 22.72 -4.55 11.54
C ASN A 164 22.89 -3.96 12.95
N ALA A 165 22.32 -2.79 13.23
CA ALA A 165 22.35 -2.21 14.56
C ALA A 165 21.66 -3.10 15.60
N MET A 166 20.55 -3.76 15.26
CA MET A 166 19.91 -4.74 16.15
C MET A 166 20.83 -5.94 16.46
N GLU A 167 21.60 -6.41 15.48
CA GLU A 167 22.57 -7.49 15.68
C GLU A 167 23.74 -7.06 16.57
N GLU A 168 24.34 -5.90 16.29
CA GLU A 168 25.44 -5.34 17.08
C GLU A 168 25.04 -5.10 18.55
N LEU A 169 23.79 -4.71 18.79
CA LEU A 169 23.24 -4.47 20.14
C LEU A 169 22.75 -5.76 20.82
N GLY A 170 22.83 -6.93 20.16
CA GLY A 170 22.36 -8.20 20.70
C GLY A 170 20.84 -8.31 20.84
N LEU A 171 20.07 -7.50 20.10
CA LEU A 171 18.60 -7.47 20.15
C LEU A 171 17.95 -8.42 19.12
N SER A 172 18.68 -8.83 18.09
CA SER A 172 18.16 -9.61 16.95
C SER A 172 17.56 -10.97 17.30
N ASP A 173 18.06 -11.65 18.33
CA ASP A 173 17.63 -13.00 18.70
C ASP A 173 16.38 -13.03 19.59
N ASN A 174 15.93 -11.86 20.08
CA ASN A 174 14.77 -11.74 20.95
C ASN A 174 13.78 -10.67 20.45
N THR A 175 13.77 -10.39 19.15
CA THR A 175 12.87 -9.39 18.55
C THR A 175 12.12 -9.99 17.37
N VAL A 176 10.79 -9.86 17.38
CA VAL A 176 9.95 -10.08 16.20
C VAL A 176 10.10 -8.89 15.25
N VAL A 177 10.40 -9.15 13.99
CA VAL A 177 10.52 -8.11 12.95
C VAL A 177 9.43 -8.32 11.92
N ILE A 178 8.63 -7.27 11.66
CA ILE A 178 7.57 -7.26 10.65
C ILE A 178 7.88 -6.16 9.65
N PHE A 179 7.82 -6.47 8.36
CA PHE A 179 7.87 -5.51 7.26
C PHE A 179 6.58 -5.60 6.45
N THR A 180 5.95 -4.47 6.21
CA THR A 180 4.74 -4.37 5.39
C THR A 180 4.61 -2.95 4.81
N SER A 181 3.67 -2.77 3.89
CA SER A 181 3.20 -1.46 3.44
C SER A 181 1.74 -1.24 3.87
N ASP A 182 1.29 0.02 3.92
CA ASP A 182 -0.10 0.38 4.20
C ASP A 182 -1.01 0.21 2.97
N HIS A 183 -0.46 0.51 1.79
CA HIS A 183 -1.00 0.18 0.47
C HIS A 183 0.12 0.16 -0.58
N GLY A 184 -0.20 -0.24 -1.81
CA GLY A 184 0.68 -0.11 -2.95
C GLY A 184 0.60 1.25 -3.65
N ASP A 185 1.29 1.36 -4.77
CA ASP A 185 1.11 2.40 -5.79
C ASP A 185 0.81 1.68 -7.08
N LEU A 186 -0.14 2.19 -7.88
CA LEU A 186 -0.46 1.54 -9.15
C LEU A 186 0.75 1.54 -10.08
N GLY A 187 1.65 2.53 -10.00
CA GLY A 187 2.96 2.43 -10.65
C GLY A 187 2.93 2.16 -12.17
N GLY A 188 1.84 2.53 -12.85
CA GLY A 188 1.58 2.24 -14.26
C GLY A 188 0.60 1.08 -14.50
N ASP A 189 0.17 0.35 -13.47
CA ASP A 189 -0.89 -0.66 -13.55
C ASP A 189 -2.16 -0.03 -14.10
N HIS A 190 -2.69 -0.65 -15.16
CA HIS A 190 -3.85 -0.14 -15.88
C HIS A 190 -3.71 1.34 -16.24
N ARG A 191 -2.48 1.77 -16.56
CA ARG A 191 -2.12 3.16 -16.89
C ARG A 191 -2.37 4.17 -15.76
N PHE A 192 -2.67 3.72 -14.55
CA PHE A 192 -2.85 4.55 -13.39
C PHE A 192 -1.55 4.65 -12.57
N PHE A 193 -1.40 5.78 -11.89
CA PHE A 193 -0.32 6.06 -10.96
C PHE A 193 -0.92 6.56 -9.65
N PHE A 194 -0.12 6.53 -8.58
CA PHE A 194 -0.52 6.94 -7.24
C PHE A 194 -1.57 6.02 -6.63
N LYS A 195 -1.98 6.39 -5.41
CA LYS A 195 -3.12 5.79 -4.72
C LYS A 195 -4.42 6.24 -5.39
N GLY A 196 -4.87 5.51 -6.40
CA GLY A 196 -6.20 5.70 -6.97
C GLY A 196 -7.32 5.18 -6.04
N PRO A 197 -8.59 5.41 -6.40
CA PRO A 197 -9.72 4.65 -5.85
C PRO A 197 -9.86 3.25 -6.47
N PHE A 198 -8.88 2.80 -7.26
CA PHE A 198 -8.95 1.58 -8.06
C PHE A 198 -8.36 0.41 -7.28
N LEU A 199 -9.18 -0.60 -6.97
CA LEU A 199 -8.81 -1.71 -6.09
C LEU A 199 -8.17 -2.89 -6.87
N TYR A 200 -7.30 -2.56 -7.82
CA TYR A 200 -6.43 -3.54 -8.51
C TYR A 200 -5.35 -4.07 -7.57
N GLN A 201 -4.82 -5.26 -7.86
CA GLN A 201 -3.83 -5.94 -7.03
C GLN A 201 -2.59 -5.09 -6.74
N GLY A 202 -2.11 -4.29 -7.68
CA GLY A 202 -0.98 -3.37 -7.45
C GLY A 202 -1.20 -2.37 -6.31
N LEU A 203 -2.46 -2.05 -5.97
CA LEU A 203 -2.80 -1.19 -4.85
C LEU A 203 -3.06 -1.98 -3.55
N ILE A 204 -3.76 -3.11 -3.63
CA ILE A 204 -4.30 -3.81 -2.45
C ILE A 204 -3.47 -5.00 -1.97
N LYS A 205 -2.53 -5.50 -2.77
CA LYS A 205 -1.66 -6.64 -2.44
C LYS A 205 -0.28 -6.12 -2.05
N VAL A 206 -0.10 -5.84 -0.76
CA VAL A 206 1.14 -5.30 -0.20
C VAL A 206 2.14 -6.41 0.18
N PRO A 207 3.45 -6.14 0.19
CA PRO A 207 4.43 -7.07 0.75
C PRO A 207 4.18 -7.27 2.24
N PHE A 208 4.38 -8.49 2.73
CA PHE A 208 4.36 -8.81 4.15
C PHE A 208 5.45 -9.83 4.47
N LEU A 209 6.41 -9.46 5.32
CA LEU A 209 7.44 -10.34 5.84
C LEU A 209 7.41 -10.31 7.37
N ILE A 210 7.55 -11.47 7.99
CA ILE A 210 7.62 -11.60 9.43
C ILE A 210 8.73 -12.58 9.83
N LYS A 211 9.63 -12.12 10.70
CA LYS A 211 10.68 -12.93 11.33
C LYS A 211 10.33 -13.07 12.80
N VAL A 212 10.08 -14.30 13.25
CA VAL A 212 9.88 -14.63 14.66
C VAL A 212 11.13 -15.32 15.21
N PRO A 213 11.67 -14.92 16.37
CA PRO A 213 12.76 -15.63 17.04
C PRO A 213 12.46 -17.13 17.18
N ASN A 214 13.44 -17.97 16.80
CA ASN A 214 13.31 -19.44 16.83
C ASN A 214 12.17 -20.02 15.97
N GLY A 215 11.53 -19.22 15.10
CA GLY A 215 10.50 -19.67 14.17
C GLY A 215 11.05 -20.34 12.91
N LEU A 216 10.15 -20.76 12.03
CA LEU A 216 10.50 -21.27 10.71
C LEU A 216 11.21 -20.20 9.88
N LYS A 217 12.16 -20.62 9.02
CA LYS A 217 12.96 -19.73 8.18
C LYS A 217 12.69 -19.99 6.70
N GLY A 218 12.66 -18.91 5.90
CA GLY A 218 12.56 -18.98 4.44
C GLY A 218 11.28 -19.67 3.93
N GLN A 219 10.19 -19.58 4.70
CA GLN A 219 8.91 -20.16 4.31
C GLN A 219 8.05 -19.12 3.58
N ILE A 220 7.18 -19.60 2.69
CA ILE A 220 6.19 -18.80 1.97
C ILE A 220 4.83 -19.42 2.25
N SER A 221 3.84 -18.60 2.59
CA SER A 221 2.46 -19.02 2.78
C SER A 221 1.56 -18.32 1.78
N GLU A 222 0.74 -19.09 1.07
CA GLU A 222 -0.31 -18.59 0.19
C GLU A 222 -1.63 -18.35 0.96
N SER A 223 -1.61 -18.25 2.29
CA SER A 223 -2.80 -17.90 3.07
C SER A 223 -3.16 -16.43 2.82
N LEU A 224 -4.45 -16.15 2.65
CA LEU A 224 -4.93 -14.78 2.65
C LEU A 224 -4.73 -14.15 4.04
N VAL A 225 -4.10 -12.99 4.06
CA VAL A 225 -3.86 -12.19 5.27
C VAL A 225 -4.26 -10.75 5.00
N SER A 226 -4.62 -10.02 6.05
CA SER A 226 -4.97 -8.60 6.02
C SER A 226 -4.16 -7.81 7.04
N SER A 227 -4.04 -6.50 6.85
CA SER A 227 -3.38 -5.62 7.82
C SER A 227 -4.01 -5.66 9.22
N ILE A 228 -5.31 -5.99 9.31
CA ILE A 228 -6.02 -6.16 10.59
C ILE A 228 -5.64 -7.45 11.34
N ASP A 229 -4.95 -8.40 10.70
CA ASP A 229 -4.48 -9.65 11.31
C ASP A 229 -3.18 -9.41 12.12
N ILE A 230 -2.46 -8.33 11.83
CA ILE A 230 -1.17 -8.01 12.44
C ILE A 230 -1.29 -7.79 13.96
N PRO A 231 -2.21 -6.96 14.49
CA PRO A 231 -2.31 -6.71 15.92
C PRO A 231 -2.62 -7.98 16.73
N GLU A 232 -3.53 -8.83 16.24
CA GLU A 232 -3.89 -10.08 16.92
C GLU A 232 -2.71 -11.06 16.96
N THR A 233 -1.94 -11.13 15.87
CA THR A 233 -0.72 -11.94 15.79
C THR A 233 0.31 -11.48 16.82
N ILE A 234 0.54 -10.17 16.94
CA ILE A 234 1.49 -9.60 17.93
C ILE A 234 1.02 -9.91 19.35
N LEU A 235 -0.26 -9.73 19.65
CA LEU A 235 -0.81 -10.02 20.98
C LEU A 235 -0.64 -11.50 21.35
N GLU A 236 -0.94 -12.41 20.44
CA GLU A 236 -0.82 -13.84 20.70
C GLU A 236 0.64 -14.28 20.86
N LEU A 237 1.56 -13.74 20.05
CA LEU A 237 3.01 -14.01 20.17
C LEU A 237 3.55 -13.62 21.55
N GLU A 238 3.06 -12.51 22.10
CA GLU A 238 3.45 -12.01 23.43
C GLU A 238 2.63 -12.61 24.58
N GLY A 239 1.70 -13.54 24.28
CA GLY A 239 0.87 -14.22 25.28
C GLY A 239 -0.23 -13.34 25.91
N PHE A 240 -0.61 -12.25 25.25
CA PHE A 240 -1.74 -11.41 25.67
C PHE A 240 -3.07 -11.98 25.17
N SER A 241 -4.15 -11.69 25.91
CA SER A 241 -5.51 -11.98 25.46
C SER A 241 -5.89 -11.09 24.29
N ILE A 242 -6.46 -11.66 23.23
CA ILE A 242 -7.02 -10.93 22.09
C ILE A 242 -8.38 -10.32 22.50
N PRO A 243 -8.58 -8.99 22.41
CA PRO A 243 -9.87 -8.37 22.67
C PRO A 243 -10.95 -8.83 21.68
N ASN A 244 -12.15 -9.16 22.17
CA ASN A 244 -13.30 -9.56 21.35
C ASN A 244 -13.75 -8.51 20.31
N SER A 245 -13.26 -7.27 20.41
CA SER A 245 -13.53 -6.19 19.46
C SER A 245 -12.61 -6.19 18.24
N MET A 246 -11.52 -6.96 18.26
CA MET A 246 -10.66 -7.13 17.09
C MET A 246 -11.33 -8.08 16.09
N GLN A 247 -11.08 -7.83 14.80
CA GLN A 247 -11.76 -8.50 13.68
C GLN A 247 -10.79 -9.26 12.77
N GLY A 248 -9.51 -9.23 13.12
CA GLY A 248 -8.49 -9.96 12.41
C GLY A 248 -8.50 -11.43 12.80
N LYS A 249 -7.44 -12.11 12.38
CA LYS A 249 -7.12 -13.46 12.81
C LYS A 249 -5.63 -13.57 12.96
N SER A 250 -5.19 -14.09 14.11
CA SER A 250 -3.78 -14.37 14.34
C SER A 250 -3.18 -15.28 13.27
N MET A 251 -1.97 -14.92 12.85
CA MET A 251 -1.13 -15.64 11.89
C MET A 251 -0.30 -16.75 12.54
N ILE A 252 -0.39 -17.00 13.85
CA ILE A 252 0.38 -18.09 14.49
C ILE A 252 0.22 -19.47 13.79
N PRO A 253 -0.98 -19.89 13.32
CA PRO A 253 -1.11 -21.14 12.59
C PRO A 253 -0.18 -21.21 11.36
N ILE A 254 -0.11 -20.13 10.56
CA ILE A 254 0.74 -20.08 9.36
C ILE A 254 2.23 -19.92 9.68
N LEU A 255 2.57 -19.31 10.82
CA LEU A 255 3.95 -19.21 11.31
C LEU A 255 4.51 -20.58 11.73
N ASN A 256 3.65 -21.49 12.19
CA ASN A 256 4.01 -22.86 12.59
C ASN A 256 3.91 -23.86 11.43
N ASN A 257 2.99 -23.64 10.49
CA ASN A 257 2.80 -24.47 9.30
C ASN A 257 2.33 -23.58 8.12
N PRO A 258 3.20 -23.27 7.14
CA PRO A 258 2.89 -22.37 6.03
C PRO A 258 1.71 -22.80 5.15
N GLU A 259 1.31 -24.08 5.20
CA GLU A 259 0.17 -24.63 4.46
C GLU A 259 -1.19 -24.33 5.10
N GLU A 260 -1.22 -23.89 6.37
CA GLU A 260 -2.47 -23.49 7.03
C GLU A 260 -3.12 -22.30 6.33
N LYS A 261 -4.44 -22.17 6.48
CA LYS A 261 -5.22 -21.05 5.93
C LYS A 261 -6.02 -20.39 7.04
N ILE A 262 -5.74 -19.12 7.32
CA ILE A 262 -6.47 -18.39 8.37
C ILE A 262 -7.70 -17.65 7.83
N ASN A 263 -7.65 -17.18 6.58
CA ASN A 263 -8.77 -16.53 5.91
C ASN A 263 -9.14 -17.25 4.61
N ASP A 264 -10.45 -17.36 4.37
CA ASP A 264 -11.04 -17.82 3.11
C ASP A 264 -11.37 -16.65 2.17
N SER A 265 -11.31 -15.42 2.70
CA SER A 265 -11.55 -14.17 1.98
C SER A 265 -11.17 -12.94 2.81
N ILE A 266 -10.78 -11.88 2.11
CA ILE A 266 -10.46 -10.56 2.65
C ILE A 266 -11.50 -9.55 2.21
N LEU A 267 -11.99 -8.72 3.14
CA LEU A 267 -12.83 -7.56 2.86
C LEU A 267 -11.95 -6.32 2.78
N ILE A 268 -12.17 -5.51 1.74
CA ILE A 268 -11.56 -4.20 1.57
C ILE A 268 -12.69 -3.18 1.37
N GLU A 269 -12.58 -2.05 2.05
CA GLU A 269 -13.56 -0.97 2.04
C GLU A 269 -12.91 0.30 1.52
N MET A 270 -13.57 0.99 0.60
CA MET A 270 -13.18 2.33 0.14
C MET A 270 -14.37 3.26 0.34
N ASP A 271 -14.28 4.09 1.39
CA ASP A 271 -15.28 5.09 1.76
C ASP A 271 -14.65 6.50 1.69
N ASP A 272 -13.84 6.77 0.66
CA ASP A 272 -13.19 8.06 0.48
C ASP A 272 -14.22 9.12 0.02
N ASP A 273 -14.37 10.20 0.81
CA ASP A 273 -15.26 11.33 0.50
C ASP A 273 -14.91 12.06 -0.80
N HIS A 274 -13.70 11.82 -1.34
CA HIS A 274 -13.28 12.36 -2.63
C HIS A 274 -13.87 11.60 -3.83
N ASN A 275 -14.39 10.39 -3.62
CA ASN A 275 -15.04 9.59 -4.64
C ASN A 275 -16.53 9.51 -4.31
N ASP A 276 -17.40 9.96 -5.23
CA ASP A 276 -18.86 9.89 -5.04
C ASP A 276 -19.42 8.44 -4.90
N GLU A 277 -18.54 7.44 -4.96
CA GLU A 277 -18.82 6.01 -4.85
C GLU A 277 -18.11 5.40 -3.64
N LYS A 278 -18.91 4.74 -2.78
CA LYS A 278 -18.40 3.86 -1.73
C LYS A 278 -18.37 2.45 -2.27
N THR A 279 -17.27 1.74 -2.06
CA THR A 279 -17.12 0.38 -2.60
C THR A 279 -16.85 -0.64 -1.50
N ARG A 280 -17.27 -1.87 -1.77
CA ARG A 280 -16.96 -3.05 -0.97
C ARG A 280 -16.36 -4.09 -1.89
N THR A 281 -15.18 -4.57 -1.51
CA THR A 281 -14.40 -5.52 -2.29
C THR A 281 -14.13 -6.76 -1.49
N LEU A 282 -14.40 -7.93 -2.09
CA LEU A 282 -14.03 -9.22 -1.52
C LEU A 282 -12.94 -9.83 -2.41
N VAL A 283 -11.84 -10.23 -1.78
CA VAL A 283 -10.77 -10.99 -2.43
C VAL A 283 -10.77 -12.41 -1.87
N THR A 284 -10.71 -13.40 -2.75
CA THR A 284 -10.49 -14.82 -2.46
C THR A 284 -9.21 -15.27 -3.19
N ASN A 285 -8.81 -16.54 -3.06
CA ASN A 285 -7.64 -17.05 -3.79
C ASN A 285 -7.78 -16.95 -5.31
N ASP A 286 -8.99 -17.14 -5.83
CA ASP A 286 -9.23 -17.25 -7.28
C ASP A 286 -10.03 -16.07 -7.85
N TRP A 287 -10.66 -15.25 -7.02
CA TRP A 287 -11.61 -14.21 -7.46
C TRP A 287 -11.50 -12.92 -6.67
N ARG A 288 -11.73 -11.80 -7.37
CA ARG A 288 -12.07 -10.50 -6.78
C ARG A 288 -13.44 -10.05 -7.25
N ILE A 289 -14.25 -9.56 -6.34
CA ILE A 289 -15.49 -8.85 -6.64
C ILE A 289 -15.49 -7.48 -5.97
N THR A 290 -15.93 -6.46 -6.69
CA THR A 290 -16.17 -5.12 -6.13
C THR A 290 -17.58 -4.67 -6.47
N ILE A 291 -18.32 -4.20 -5.47
CA ILE A 291 -19.69 -3.71 -5.66
C ILE A 291 -19.72 -2.19 -5.50
N PHE A 292 -20.27 -1.52 -6.51
CA PHE A 292 -20.70 -0.11 -6.49
C PHE A 292 -22.22 -0.06 -6.31
N ARG A 293 -22.83 1.14 -6.29
CA ARG A 293 -24.28 1.27 -6.09
C ARG A 293 -25.14 0.52 -7.12
N ASN A 294 -24.74 0.54 -8.40
CA ASN A 294 -25.56 0.05 -9.53
C ASN A 294 -24.84 -0.92 -10.49
N TYR A 295 -23.56 -1.18 -10.27
CA TYR A 295 -22.71 -2.01 -11.13
C TYR A 295 -21.56 -2.57 -10.28
N GLY A 296 -20.68 -3.35 -10.90
CA GLY A 296 -19.60 -4.01 -10.19
C GLY A 296 -18.43 -4.41 -11.06
N GLU A 297 -17.48 -5.04 -10.42
CA GLU A 297 -16.34 -5.70 -11.00
C GLU A 297 -16.31 -7.14 -10.54
N LEU A 298 -16.00 -8.06 -11.45
CA LEU A 298 -15.75 -9.46 -11.16
C LEU A 298 -14.55 -9.92 -11.99
N TYR A 299 -13.45 -10.27 -11.32
CA TYR A 299 -12.24 -10.75 -11.98
C TYR A 299 -11.89 -12.14 -11.47
N ASN A 300 -11.55 -13.04 -12.40
CA ASN A 300 -11.03 -14.36 -12.12
C ASN A 300 -9.50 -14.23 -12.01
N LEU A 301 -8.96 -14.12 -10.80
CA LEU A 301 -7.54 -13.90 -10.55
C LEU A 301 -6.67 -15.10 -10.96
N LYS A 302 -7.26 -16.28 -11.08
CA LYS A 302 -6.54 -17.49 -11.51
C LYS A 302 -6.27 -17.48 -13.02
N ASP A 303 -7.26 -17.10 -13.81
CA ASP A 303 -7.17 -17.11 -15.28
C ASP A 303 -6.81 -15.72 -15.85
N ASP A 304 -7.06 -14.65 -15.10
CA ASP A 304 -6.81 -13.25 -15.41
C ASP A 304 -6.15 -12.54 -14.20
N PRO A 305 -4.89 -12.89 -13.86
CA PRO A 305 -4.18 -12.31 -12.72
C PRO A 305 -3.91 -10.81 -12.90
N ASP A 306 -3.95 -10.32 -14.14
CA ASP A 306 -3.73 -8.92 -14.51
C ASP A 306 -5.06 -8.13 -14.55
N GLU A 307 -6.21 -8.75 -14.21
CA GLU A 307 -7.51 -8.09 -14.05
C GLU A 307 -7.97 -7.27 -15.27
N MET A 308 -7.72 -7.79 -16.47
CA MET A 308 -7.98 -7.10 -17.74
C MET A 308 -9.42 -7.25 -18.25
N ASN A 309 -10.17 -8.23 -17.74
CA ASN A 309 -11.49 -8.58 -18.25
C ASN A 309 -12.53 -8.59 -17.12
N ASN A 310 -13.33 -7.53 -17.01
CA ASN A 310 -14.41 -7.50 -16.04
C ASN A 310 -15.55 -8.44 -16.48
N LEU A 311 -15.78 -9.50 -15.72
CA LEU A 311 -16.80 -10.52 -15.97
C LEU A 311 -18.16 -10.18 -15.35
N TRP A 312 -18.34 -8.99 -14.76
CA TRP A 312 -19.54 -8.61 -14.01
C TRP A 312 -20.86 -8.85 -14.76
N ASP A 313 -20.90 -8.50 -16.05
CA ASP A 313 -22.08 -8.63 -16.93
C ASP A 313 -22.12 -9.94 -17.71
N ASN A 314 -21.14 -10.84 -17.53
CA ASN A 314 -21.10 -12.12 -18.22
C ASN A 314 -21.97 -13.16 -17.49
N LEU A 315 -23.09 -13.55 -18.12
CA LEU A 315 -24.06 -14.50 -17.56
C LEU A 315 -23.48 -15.91 -17.31
N SER A 316 -22.37 -16.27 -17.94
CA SER A 316 -21.71 -17.56 -17.72
C SER A 316 -21.11 -17.67 -16.30
N PHE A 317 -20.89 -16.55 -15.63
CA PHE A 317 -20.32 -16.46 -14.27
C PHE A 317 -21.36 -16.02 -13.23
N LEU A 318 -22.66 -16.15 -13.54
CA LEU A 318 -23.73 -15.70 -12.64
C LEU A 318 -23.68 -16.42 -11.28
N GLU A 319 -23.48 -17.73 -11.27
CA GLU A 319 -23.41 -18.53 -10.04
C GLU A 319 -22.25 -18.07 -9.13
N VAL A 320 -21.06 -17.89 -9.72
CA VAL A 320 -19.88 -17.37 -9.01
C VAL A 320 -20.15 -15.97 -8.46
N LYS A 321 -20.75 -15.08 -9.27
CA LYS A 321 -21.11 -13.72 -8.84
C LYS A 321 -22.05 -13.75 -7.64
N GLU A 322 -23.11 -14.55 -7.69
CA GLU A 322 -24.09 -14.66 -6.60
C GLU A 322 -23.46 -15.20 -5.31
N GLU A 323 -22.60 -16.22 -5.41
CA GLU A 323 -21.86 -16.76 -4.29
C GLU A 323 -20.97 -15.69 -3.62
N LEU A 324 -20.18 -14.97 -4.42
CA LEU A 324 -19.26 -13.96 -3.92
C LEU A 324 -19.99 -12.74 -3.35
N ILE A 325 -21.11 -12.30 -3.95
CA ILE A 325 -21.97 -11.26 -3.38
C ILE A 325 -22.50 -11.70 -2.02
N PHE A 326 -22.99 -12.93 -1.91
CA PHE A 326 -23.52 -13.46 -0.66
C PHE A 326 -22.44 -13.57 0.43
N LYS A 327 -21.23 -14.00 0.04
CA LYS A 327 -20.07 -14.06 0.93
C LYS A 327 -19.64 -12.66 1.39
N LEU A 328 -19.60 -11.68 0.48
CA LEU A 328 -19.31 -10.29 0.79
C LEU A 328 -20.32 -9.73 1.80
N LEU A 329 -21.62 -9.95 1.56
CA LEU A 329 -22.68 -9.51 2.47
C LEU A 329 -22.53 -10.11 3.87
N ARG A 330 -22.27 -11.43 3.97
CA ARG A 330 -21.99 -12.09 5.25
C ARG A 330 -20.78 -11.49 5.95
N LYS A 331 -19.71 -11.21 5.21
CA LYS A 331 -18.48 -10.60 5.76
C LYS A 331 -18.77 -9.18 6.28
N CYS A 332 -19.52 -8.37 5.52
CA CYS A 332 -19.97 -7.06 5.99
C CYS A 332 -20.83 -7.15 7.26
N ILE A 333 -21.77 -8.10 7.35
CA ILE A 333 -22.59 -8.30 8.55
C ILE A 333 -21.73 -8.72 9.75
N ASN A 334 -20.81 -9.66 9.56
CA ASN A 334 -19.91 -10.11 10.63
C ASN A 334 -18.96 -9.00 11.10
N ASN A 335 -18.61 -8.07 10.19
CA ASN A 335 -17.75 -6.92 10.48
C ASN A 335 -18.54 -5.72 11.04
N GLN A 336 -19.86 -5.70 10.97
CA GLN A 336 -20.63 -4.75 11.76
C GLN A 336 -20.38 -5.07 13.23
N GLN A 337 -20.06 -4.03 14.01
CA GLN A 337 -19.70 -4.15 15.43
C GLN A 337 -20.55 -5.23 16.11
N ASN A 338 -19.90 -6.24 16.69
CA ASN A 338 -20.46 -6.83 17.89
C ASN A 338 -20.37 -5.69 18.90
N PRO A 339 -21.47 -5.01 19.25
CA PRO A 339 -21.38 -3.94 20.24
C PRO A 339 -20.78 -4.61 21.46
N LEU A 340 -19.59 -4.21 21.88
CA LEU A 340 -19.12 -4.50 23.24
C LEU A 340 -20.34 -4.26 24.13
N ILE A 341 -20.94 -5.34 24.65
CA ILE A 341 -21.96 -5.33 25.69
C ILE A 341 -22.92 -4.14 25.51
N ARG A 342 -24.06 -4.33 24.84
CA ARG A 342 -25.23 -3.51 25.21
C ARG A 342 -25.55 -3.83 26.68
N ASP A 343 -24.81 -3.22 27.61
CA ASP A 343 -25.19 -3.00 29.01
C ASP A 343 -26.22 -1.87 29.04
N CYS A 344 -27.15 -1.95 28.11
CA CYS A 344 -28.34 -1.15 28.06
C CYS A 344 -29.44 -2.18 28.10
N GLY A 345 -29.88 -2.45 29.32
CA GLY A 345 -31.10 -3.19 29.58
C GLY A 345 -32.18 -2.71 28.62
N TYR A 346 -32.75 -3.67 27.91
CA TYR A 346 -34.14 -3.70 27.52
C TYR A 346 -34.67 -5.07 27.87
#